data_AF-A0A660NR59-F1
#
_entry.id   AF-A0A660NR59-F1
#
_cell.length_a   1.000
_cell.length_b   1.000
_cell.length_c   1.000
_cell.angle_alpha   90.00
_cell.angle_beta   90.00
_cell.angle_gamma   90.00
#
_symmetry.space_group_name_H-M   'P 1'
#
loop_
_entity.id
_entity.type
_entity.pdbx_description
1 polymer ?
#
loop_
_entity_poly.entity_id
_entity_poly.type
_entity_poly.pdbx_seq_one_letter_code
_entity_poly.pdbx_strand_id
1 'polypeptide(L)'
;ITVKLIGKNSITTTQTGFVMLTYQEAESVNIDMIGGGSLYINAGLNGIDDRHNGTFTIKDVASLDVKAARCGIAGGYTSRLVVDNSNVKSEAPYGAICSFKKFSMKGVKCVSPVSDPTATDEDKEDPNSTKTVSFEKGGVTNAYGTPWDIAILQRESTAGIESKTTVKDNAKIVAVYDVSGRLLKDLQKGINIVRYNDGSIKKIIK
;
A
#
# COMPACT_ATOMS: atom_id res chain seq x y z
N ILE A 1 17.73 -0.10 -9.34
CA ILE A 1 17.55 1.37 -9.18
C ILE A 1 16.87 1.61 -7.84
N THR A 2 17.26 2.64 -7.08
CA THR A 2 16.58 3.00 -5.83
C THR A 2 16.14 4.46 -5.87
N VAL A 3 14.85 4.70 -5.65
CA VAL A 3 14.23 6.02 -5.54
C VAL A 3 13.81 6.21 -4.08
N LYS A 4 14.47 7.14 -3.37
CA LYS A 4 14.13 7.43 -1.96
C LYS A 4 13.20 8.64 -1.88
N LEU A 5 11.97 8.43 -1.43
CA LEU A 5 10.99 9.49 -1.18
C LEU A 5 11.22 10.07 0.22
N ILE A 6 11.51 11.38 0.26
CA ILE A 6 11.68 12.15 1.48
C ILE A 6 10.72 13.34 1.41
N GLY A 7 10.01 13.64 2.50
CA GLY A 7 9.05 14.74 2.54
C GLY A 7 7.85 14.51 1.61
N LYS A 8 7.29 15.59 1.04
CA LYS A 8 6.15 15.54 0.12
C LYS A 8 6.63 15.94 -1.28
N ASN A 9 6.35 15.10 -2.26
CA ASN A 9 6.81 15.27 -3.64
C ASN A 9 5.61 15.24 -4.58
N SER A 10 5.72 15.92 -5.72
CA SER A 10 4.72 15.87 -6.78
C SER A 10 5.36 15.87 -8.16
N ILE A 11 4.72 15.17 -9.10
CA ILE A 11 5.06 15.17 -10.51
C ILE A 11 3.78 15.41 -11.30
N THR A 12 3.80 16.39 -12.20
CA THR A 12 2.74 16.61 -13.19
C THR A 12 3.33 16.50 -14.57
N THR A 13 2.73 15.69 -15.44
CA THR A 13 3.19 15.53 -16.82
C THR A 13 2.23 16.20 -17.80
N THR A 14 2.71 16.42 -19.03
CA THR A 14 1.90 16.91 -20.15
C THR A 14 1.01 15.80 -20.72
N GLN A 15 0.16 16.12 -21.70
CA GLN A 15 -0.86 15.23 -22.26
C GLN A 15 -0.36 13.84 -22.69
N THR A 16 0.91 13.67 -23.06
CA THR A 16 1.47 12.37 -23.44
C THR A 16 2.54 11.86 -22.48
N GLY A 17 2.84 12.63 -21.43
CA GLY A 17 3.92 12.30 -20.50
C GLY A 17 3.51 11.28 -19.44
N PHE A 18 4.49 10.52 -18.97
CA PHE A 18 4.37 9.51 -17.92
C PHE A 18 5.67 9.42 -17.11
N VAL A 19 5.62 8.85 -15.92
CA VAL A 19 6.84 8.59 -15.13
C VAL A 19 7.42 7.24 -15.54
N MET A 20 8.58 7.28 -16.21
CA MET A 20 9.32 6.08 -16.59
C MET A 20 10.44 5.84 -15.58
N LEU A 21 10.45 4.68 -14.92
CA LEU A 21 11.48 4.34 -13.92
C LEU A 21 12.73 3.71 -14.54
N THR A 22 12.59 3.09 -15.73
CA THR A 22 13.69 2.51 -16.50
C THR A 22 13.29 2.36 -17.97
N TYR A 23 14.28 2.17 -18.85
CA TYR A 23 14.04 1.90 -20.27
C TYR A 23 13.38 0.53 -20.49
N GLN A 24 12.46 0.46 -21.46
CA GLN A 24 11.59 -0.71 -21.73
C GLN A 24 12.35 -1.98 -22.13
N GLU A 25 13.57 -1.86 -22.67
CA GLU A 25 14.38 -3.01 -23.10
C GLU A 25 15.51 -3.36 -22.12
N ALA A 26 15.52 -2.73 -20.93
CA ALA A 26 16.50 -3.08 -19.91
C ALA A 26 16.32 -4.55 -19.49
N GLU A 27 17.44 -5.27 -19.34
CA GLU A 27 17.49 -6.58 -18.68
C GLU A 27 16.85 -6.51 -17.28
N SER A 28 16.59 -7.66 -16.62
CA SER A 28 15.82 -7.72 -15.37
C SER A 28 16.41 -6.87 -14.23
N VAL A 29 16.02 -5.58 -14.18
CA VAL A 29 16.42 -4.62 -13.14
C VAL A 29 15.39 -4.64 -12.02
N ASN A 30 15.83 -4.61 -10.76
CA ASN A 30 14.93 -4.33 -9.65
C ASN A 30 14.92 -2.83 -9.35
N ILE A 31 13.72 -2.28 -9.14
CA ILE A 31 13.49 -0.88 -8.84
C ILE A 31 12.81 -0.77 -7.48
N ASP A 32 13.42 -0.07 -6.55
CA ASP A 32 12.89 0.13 -5.21
C ASP A 32 12.52 1.59 -4.99
N MET A 33 11.22 1.88 -4.85
CA MET A 33 10.69 3.15 -4.35
C MET A 33 10.47 3.03 -2.85
N ILE A 34 11.30 3.71 -2.06
CA ILE A 34 11.38 3.53 -0.62
C ILE A 34 11.28 4.83 0.18
N GLY A 35 10.99 4.70 1.47
CA GLY A 35 11.13 5.77 2.45
C GLY A 35 9.81 6.42 2.83
N GLY A 36 9.73 6.93 4.06
CA GLY A 36 8.51 7.47 4.66
C GLY A 36 7.97 8.77 4.06
N GLY A 37 8.48 9.22 2.92
CA GLY A 37 7.94 10.35 2.17
C GLY A 37 6.68 9.99 1.38
N SER A 38 6.17 10.98 0.66
CA SER A 38 5.00 10.86 -0.19
C SER A 38 5.27 11.36 -1.60
N LEU A 39 4.57 10.79 -2.58
CA LEU A 39 4.61 11.19 -3.97
C LEU A 39 3.19 11.25 -4.54
N TYR A 40 2.84 12.39 -5.12
CA TYR A 40 1.64 12.58 -5.93
C TYR A 40 2.02 12.64 -7.42
N ILE A 41 1.34 11.89 -8.27
CA ILE A 41 1.54 11.91 -9.71
C ILE A 41 0.23 12.29 -10.39
N ASN A 42 0.26 13.30 -11.25
CA ASN A 42 -0.83 13.63 -12.16
C ASN A 42 -0.32 13.55 -13.60
N ALA A 43 -0.65 12.47 -14.29
CA ALA A 43 -0.08 12.17 -15.59
C ALA A 43 -1.08 12.29 -16.74
N GLY A 44 -0.64 12.87 -17.86
CA GLY A 44 -1.43 12.97 -19.08
C GLY A 44 -1.58 11.66 -19.86
N LEU A 45 -0.72 10.66 -19.63
CA LEU A 45 -0.88 9.31 -20.20
C LEU A 45 -0.92 8.24 -19.10
N ASN A 46 0.21 7.57 -18.83
CA ASN A 46 0.36 6.60 -17.75
C ASN A 46 0.92 7.31 -16.51
N GLY A 47 0.53 6.90 -15.31
CA GLY A 47 1.09 7.46 -14.08
C GLY A 47 2.55 7.05 -13.92
N ILE A 48 2.76 5.76 -13.63
CA ILE A 48 4.05 5.09 -13.67
C ILE A 48 4.00 4.04 -14.79
N ASP A 49 4.99 4.06 -15.68
CA ASP A 49 5.15 3.09 -16.75
C ASP A 49 6.42 2.25 -16.51
N ASP A 50 6.20 1.01 -16.11
CA ASP A 50 7.17 0.07 -15.56
C ASP A 50 7.30 -1.19 -16.44
N ARG A 51 7.65 -0.99 -17.71
CA ARG A 51 7.71 -2.06 -18.72
C ARG A 51 9.01 -2.87 -18.72
N HIS A 52 9.72 -2.95 -17.62
CA HIS A 52 10.95 -3.77 -17.54
C HIS A 52 10.68 -5.20 -17.07
N ASN A 53 11.64 -6.10 -17.27
CA ASN A 53 11.47 -7.53 -16.95
C ASN A 53 11.77 -7.90 -15.48
N GLY A 54 11.76 -6.95 -14.55
CA GLY A 54 12.18 -7.15 -13.16
C GLY A 54 11.09 -6.87 -12.13
N THR A 55 11.51 -6.57 -10.90
CA THR A 55 10.58 -6.24 -9.81
C THR A 55 10.59 -4.75 -9.51
N PHE A 56 9.40 -4.13 -9.51
CA PHE A 56 9.17 -2.82 -8.92
C PHE A 56 8.59 -2.98 -7.51
N THR A 57 9.33 -2.47 -6.53
CA THR A 57 8.97 -2.52 -5.11
C THR A 57 8.60 -1.13 -4.61
N ILE A 58 7.43 -1.01 -3.98
CA ILE A 58 7.02 0.18 -3.20
C ILE A 58 7.05 -0.22 -1.73
N LYS A 59 7.98 0.37 -0.95
CA LYS A 59 8.22 -0.05 0.44
C LYS A 59 8.34 1.11 1.43
N ASP A 60 7.64 1.00 2.55
CA ASP A 60 7.63 1.98 3.65
C ASP A 60 7.23 3.41 3.19
N VAL A 61 6.54 3.53 2.05
CA VAL A 61 6.07 4.80 1.50
C VAL A 61 4.82 5.27 2.24
N ALA A 62 4.86 6.51 2.74
CA ALA A 62 3.74 7.04 3.51
C ALA A 62 2.48 7.24 2.65
N SER A 63 2.65 7.69 1.42
CA SER A 63 1.57 7.81 0.43
C SER A 63 2.13 7.89 -0.99
N LEU A 64 1.68 7.00 -1.86
CA LEU A 64 1.80 7.14 -3.31
C LEU A 64 0.39 7.35 -3.86
N ASP A 65 0.11 8.52 -4.46
CA ASP A 65 -1.18 8.84 -5.06
C ASP A 65 -0.99 9.14 -6.55
N VAL A 66 -1.58 8.32 -7.40
CA VAL A 66 -1.38 8.36 -8.86
C VAL A 66 -2.71 8.59 -9.54
N LYS A 67 -2.77 9.66 -10.34
CA LYS A 67 -3.85 9.94 -11.29
C LYS A 67 -3.30 9.94 -12.70
N ALA A 68 -3.96 9.22 -13.60
CA ALA A 68 -3.50 9.09 -14.97
C ALA A 68 -4.66 9.06 -15.96
N ALA A 69 -4.43 9.55 -17.18
CA ALA A 69 -5.45 9.55 -18.22
C ALA A 69 -5.63 8.19 -18.92
N ARG A 70 -4.70 7.24 -18.72
CA ARG A 70 -4.77 5.88 -19.27
C ARG A 70 -4.61 4.82 -18.18
N CYS A 71 -3.38 4.47 -17.81
CA CYS A 71 -3.09 3.50 -16.75
C CYS A 71 -2.44 4.19 -15.56
N GLY A 72 -2.82 3.84 -14.33
CA GLY A 72 -2.22 4.45 -13.15
C GLY A 72 -0.79 3.95 -12.94
N ILE A 73 -0.62 2.67 -12.61
CA ILE A 73 0.68 1.99 -12.53
C ILE A 73 0.68 0.83 -13.52
N ALA A 74 1.44 0.93 -14.60
CA ALA A 74 1.47 -0.06 -15.66
C ALA A 74 2.77 -0.87 -15.64
N GLY A 75 2.66 -2.20 -15.71
CA GLY A 75 3.78 -3.12 -15.89
C GLY A 75 4.06 -3.50 -17.35
N GLY A 76 4.97 -4.47 -17.55
CA GLY A 76 5.42 -4.96 -18.86
C GLY A 76 5.04 -6.39 -19.24
N TYR A 77 3.93 -6.94 -18.73
CA TYR A 77 3.45 -8.34 -18.89
C TYR A 77 4.40 -9.46 -18.42
N THR A 78 5.65 -9.11 -18.14
CA THR A 78 6.69 -9.95 -17.55
C THR A 78 7.11 -9.45 -16.16
N SER A 79 6.80 -8.18 -15.85
CA SER A 79 7.20 -7.48 -14.64
C SER A 79 6.43 -7.93 -13.40
N ARG A 80 7.02 -7.67 -12.22
CA ARG A 80 6.43 -7.95 -10.92
C ARG A 80 6.29 -6.66 -10.11
N LEU A 81 5.13 -6.44 -9.51
CA LEU A 81 4.91 -5.38 -8.53
C LEU A 81 4.85 -5.95 -7.11
N VAL A 82 5.57 -5.32 -6.19
CA VAL A 82 5.52 -5.60 -4.75
C VAL A 82 5.15 -4.34 -3.99
N VAL A 83 4.13 -4.42 -3.14
CA VAL A 83 3.74 -3.33 -2.24
C VAL A 83 3.90 -3.82 -0.80
N ASP A 84 4.86 -3.23 -0.09
CA ASP A 84 5.26 -3.60 1.27
C ASP A 84 5.06 -2.40 2.21
N ASN A 85 4.27 -2.58 3.27
CA ASN A 85 4.06 -1.60 4.34
C ASN A 85 3.83 -0.16 3.82
N SER A 86 2.98 0.03 2.81
CA SER A 86 2.81 1.32 2.12
C SER A 86 1.34 1.65 1.86
N ASN A 87 1.03 2.94 1.74
CA ASN A 87 -0.27 3.38 1.21
C ASN A 87 -0.11 3.74 -0.27
N VAL A 88 -0.91 3.11 -1.13
CA VAL A 88 -0.94 3.37 -2.58
C VAL A 88 -2.38 3.61 -2.99
N LYS A 89 -2.62 4.75 -3.64
CA LYS A 89 -3.84 5.05 -4.37
C LYS A 89 -3.47 5.22 -5.84
N SER A 90 -4.19 4.55 -6.72
CA SER A 90 -4.01 4.69 -8.16
C SER A 90 -5.38 4.80 -8.83
N GLU A 91 -5.55 5.78 -9.71
CA GLU A 91 -6.82 6.13 -10.34
C GLU A 91 -6.58 6.38 -11.82
N ALA A 92 -7.16 5.55 -12.69
CA ALA A 92 -7.01 5.70 -14.13
C ALA A 92 -8.10 4.96 -14.92
N PRO A 93 -8.52 5.49 -16.08
CA PRO A 93 -9.70 4.97 -16.78
C PRO A 93 -9.50 3.68 -17.56
N TYR A 94 -8.27 3.25 -17.85
CA TYR A 94 -7.99 1.95 -18.51
C TYR A 94 -7.50 0.88 -17.53
N GLY A 95 -7.19 1.24 -16.29
CA GLY A 95 -6.69 0.34 -15.25
C GLY A 95 -5.87 1.07 -14.22
N ALA A 96 -6.28 0.98 -12.95
CA ALA A 96 -5.61 1.66 -11.85
C ALA A 96 -4.18 1.13 -11.65
N ILE A 97 -4.00 -0.19 -11.65
CA ILE A 97 -2.70 -0.84 -11.67
C ILE A 97 -2.88 -2.04 -12.60
N CYS A 98 -2.07 -2.18 -13.65
CA CYS A 98 -2.33 -3.16 -14.71
C CYS A 98 -1.05 -3.69 -15.37
N SER A 99 -1.19 -4.70 -16.24
CA SER A 99 -0.10 -5.25 -17.06
C SER A 99 1.10 -5.82 -16.30
N PHE A 100 0.95 -6.20 -15.02
CA PHE A 100 1.97 -6.95 -14.29
C PHE A 100 1.73 -8.46 -14.41
N LYS A 101 2.81 -9.24 -14.55
CA LYS A 101 2.74 -10.71 -14.52
C LYS A 101 2.43 -11.24 -13.12
N LYS A 102 2.99 -10.58 -12.11
CA LYS A 102 2.88 -10.98 -10.70
C LYS A 102 2.70 -9.76 -9.82
N PHE A 103 1.83 -9.89 -8.84
CA PHE A 103 1.60 -8.88 -7.80
C PHE A 103 1.75 -9.51 -6.42
N SER A 104 2.27 -8.76 -5.45
CA SER A 104 2.36 -9.23 -4.06
C SER A 104 2.24 -8.09 -3.07
N MET A 105 1.45 -8.31 -2.03
CA MET A 105 1.28 -7.40 -0.91
C MET A 105 1.90 -7.99 0.36
N LYS A 106 2.51 -7.13 1.18
CA LYS A 106 3.03 -7.50 2.50
C LYS A 106 2.75 -6.37 3.49
N GLY A 107 2.08 -6.67 4.61
CA GLY A 107 1.68 -5.62 5.56
C GLY A 107 0.75 -4.57 4.95
N VAL A 108 -0.03 -4.96 3.94
CA VAL A 108 -0.88 -4.11 3.12
C VAL A 108 -2.15 -4.88 2.80
N LYS A 109 -3.30 -4.21 2.87
CA LYS A 109 -4.61 -4.72 2.48
C LYS A 109 -5.13 -3.95 1.26
N CYS A 110 -5.81 -4.65 0.35
CA CYS A 110 -6.54 -4.00 -0.72
C CYS A 110 -7.92 -3.56 -0.20
N VAL A 111 -8.21 -2.27 -0.31
CA VAL A 111 -9.48 -1.64 0.07
C VAL A 111 -10.37 -1.42 -1.15
N SER A 112 -9.76 -1.29 -2.34
CA SER A 112 -10.46 -1.14 -3.61
C SER A 112 -9.55 -1.56 -4.77
N PRO A 113 -10.08 -2.22 -5.82
CA PRO A 113 -11.39 -2.86 -5.87
C PRO A 113 -11.48 -3.99 -4.82
N VAL A 114 -12.66 -4.17 -4.23
CA VAL A 114 -12.91 -5.31 -3.34
C VAL A 114 -13.11 -6.58 -4.16
N SER A 115 -12.80 -7.73 -3.58
CA SER A 115 -13.06 -9.03 -4.21
C SER A 115 -14.51 -9.16 -4.66
N ASP A 116 -14.71 -9.55 -5.93
CA ASP A 116 -16.00 -10.07 -6.37
C ASP A 116 -16.20 -11.41 -5.64
N PRO A 117 -17.16 -11.49 -4.69
CA PRO A 117 -17.39 -12.71 -3.93
C PRO A 117 -17.91 -13.87 -4.80
N THR A 118 -18.17 -13.63 -6.08
CA THR A 118 -18.72 -14.59 -7.04
C THR A 118 -17.74 -15.07 -8.11
N ALA A 119 -16.47 -14.61 -8.07
CA ALA A 119 -15.45 -15.01 -9.03
C ALA A 119 -15.19 -16.53 -9.00
N THR A 120 -15.18 -17.17 -10.17
CA THR A 120 -14.95 -18.61 -10.35
C THR A 120 -13.47 -18.92 -10.60
N ASP A 121 -13.08 -20.20 -10.57
CA ASP A 121 -11.70 -20.61 -10.91
C ASP A 121 -11.39 -20.43 -12.41
N GLU A 122 -12.38 -20.50 -13.30
CA GLU A 122 -12.22 -20.22 -14.74
C GLU A 122 -11.95 -18.73 -15.01
N ASP A 123 -12.52 -17.82 -14.22
CA ASP A 123 -12.23 -16.37 -14.29
C ASP A 123 -10.76 -16.04 -13.95
N LYS A 124 -10.00 -17.00 -13.40
CA LYS A 124 -8.57 -16.86 -13.07
C LYS A 124 -7.64 -17.25 -14.22
N GLU A 125 -8.13 -17.99 -15.21
CA GLU A 125 -7.29 -18.65 -16.23
C GLU A 125 -7.52 -18.13 -17.65
N ASP A 126 -8.57 -17.34 -17.92
CA ASP A 126 -8.85 -16.82 -19.27
C ASP A 126 -7.99 -15.58 -19.62
N PRO A 127 -7.03 -15.69 -20.58
CA PRO A 127 -6.22 -14.55 -21.03
C PRO A 127 -7.00 -13.50 -21.84
N ASN A 128 -8.25 -13.77 -22.22
CA ASN A 128 -9.13 -12.88 -22.98
C ASN A 128 -10.32 -12.33 -22.18
N SER A 129 -10.46 -12.70 -20.90
CA SER A 129 -11.55 -12.20 -20.06
C SER A 129 -11.39 -10.70 -19.82
N THR A 130 -12.42 -9.93 -20.19
CA THR A 130 -12.52 -8.49 -19.91
C THR A 130 -12.87 -8.19 -18.44
N LYS A 131 -13.03 -9.24 -17.62
CA LYS A 131 -13.38 -9.19 -16.20
C LYS A 131 -12.38 -9.99 -15.35
N THR A 132 -11.09 -9.92 -15.63
CA THR A 132 -10.10 -10.63 -14.82
C THR A 132 -9.71 -9.79 -13.60
N VAL A 133 -10.39 -10.08 -12.49
CA VAL A 133 -9.84 -9.84 -11.16
C VAL A 133 -9.51 -11.20 -10.58
N SER A 134 -8.22 -11.52 -10.46
CA SER A 134 -7.77 -12.74 -9.78
C SER A 134 -6.44 -12.53 -9.09
N PHE A 135 -6.25 -13.04 -7.88
CA PHE A 135 -6.79 -12.58 -6.59
C PHE A 135 -5.98 -13.17 -5.44
N GLU A 136 -5.02 -14.07 -5.70
CA GLU A 136 -4.49 -14.84 -4.59
C GLU A 136 -3.80 -14.00 -3.50
N LYS A 137 -3.44 -12.72 -3.76
CA LYS A 137 -3.04 -11.75 -2.71
C LYS A 137 -3.36 -10.27 -3.02
N GLY A 138 -4.62 -9.91 -3.38
CA GLY A 138 -5.07 -8.52 -3.15
C GLY A 138 -5.64 -7.66 -4.28
N GLY A 139 -6.51 -8.19 -5.15
CA GLY A 139 -7.51 -7.37 -5.86
C GLY A 139 -6.99 -6.17 -6.64
N VAL A 140 -6.13 -6.41 -7.62
CA VAL A 140 -5.64 -5.38 -8.53
C VAL A 140 -5.77 -5.93 -9.95
N THR A 141 -6.44 -5.17 -10.82
CA THR A 141 -6.88 -5.59 -12.16
C THR A 141 -5.69 -5.92 -13.07
N ASN A 142 -5.78 -7.01 -13.85
CA ASN A 142 -4.71 -7.39 -14.79
C ASN A 142 -5.10 -7.10 -16.26
N ALA A 143 -6.33 -6.64 -16.52
CA ALA A 143 -6.86 -6.42 -17.85
C ALA A 143 -7.37 -4.98 -18.05
N TYR A 144 -7.27 -4.50 -19.29
CA TYR A 144 -7.89 -3.26 -19.77
C TYR A 144 -9.39 -3.25 -19.43
N GLY A 145 -9.78 -2.66 -18.30
CA GLY A 145 -11.12 -2.85 -17.73
C GLY A 145 -11.69 -1.58 -17.09
N THR A 146 -12.97 -1.33 -17.40
CA THR A 146 -13.94 -0.29 -16.97
C THR A 146 -13.47 1.16 -16.72
N PRO A 147 -14.17 2.18 -17.28
CA PRO A 147 -13.86 3.58 -17.02
C PRO A 147 -13.83 3.92 -15.52
N TRP A 148 -12.79 4.67 -15.11
CA TRP A 148 -12.56 5.19 -13.76
C TRP A 148 -12.26 4.13 -12.69
N ASP A 149 -11.39 3.17 -13.04
CA ASP A 149 -10.87 2.19 -12.09
C ASP A 149 -10.00 2.86 -11.01
N ILE A 150 -10.16 2.41 -9.76
CA ILE A 150 -9.43 2.92 -8.60
C ILE A 150 -8.90 1.74 -7.78
N ALA A 151 -7.59 1.73 -7.57
CA ALA A 151 -6.91 0.82 -6.68
C ALA A 151 -6.51 1.57 -5.40
N ILE A 152 -6.90 1.05 -4.24
CA ILE A 152 -6.52 1.57 -2.93
C ILE A 152 -5.90 0.43 -2.15
N LEU A 153 -4.60 0.50 -1.98
CA LEU A 153 -3.81 -0.38 -1.12
C LEU A 153 -3.47 0.40 0.14
N GLN A 154 -3.92 -0.10 1.27
CA GLN A 154 -3.71 0.55 2.55
C GLN A 154 -2.72 -0.26 3.37
N ARG A 155 -1.73 0.42 3.95
CA ARG A 155 -0.86 -0.17 4.95
C ARG A 155 -1.72 -0.80 6.04
N GLU A 156 -1.48 -2.07 6.34
CA GLU A 156 -2.08 -2.70 7.51
C GLU A 156 -1.55 -1.97 8.74
N SER A 157 -2.46 -1.39 9.51
CA SER A 157 -2.09 -0.85 10.81
C SER A 157 -1.58 -2.02 11.65
N THR A 158 -0.27 -2.16 11.80
CA THR A 158 0.26 -2.92 12.93
C THR A 158 -0.36 -2.27 14.14
N ALA A 159 -1.18 -3.01 14.89
CA ALA A 159 -1.81 -2.57 16.13
C ALA A 159 -0.75 -2.34 17.24
N GLY A 160 0.32 -1.62 16.93
CA GLY A 160 1.26 -1.07 17.88
C GLY A 160 0.59 0.10 18.58
N ILE A 161 -0.17 -0.20 19.64
CA ILE A 161 -0.55 0.75 20.70
C ILE A 161 -1.43 1.94 20.23
N GLU A 162 -2.11 1.85 19.08
CA GLU A 162 -3.12 2.84 18.64
C GLU A 162 -4.54 2.30 18.62
N SER A 163 -4.79 1.08 19.08
CA SER A 163 -6.14 0.76 19.54
C SER A 163 -6.43 1.70 20.70
N LYS A 164 -7.34 2.65 20.54
CA LYS A 164 -8.01 3.28 21.67
C LYS A 164 -8.66 2.15 22.46
N THR A 165 -7.93 1.56 23.39
CA THR A 165 -8.46 0.57 24.29
C THR A 165 -9.46 1.32 25.14
N THR A 166 -10.74 1.17 24.82
CA THR A 166 -11.84 1.78 25.55
C THR A 166 -11.82 1.18 26.94
N VAL A 167 -11.23 1.90 27.88
CA VAL A 167 -11.32 1.59 29.30
C VAL A 167 -12.76 1.88 29.70
N LYS A 168 -13.44 0.91 30.31
CA LYS A 168 -14.73 1.18 30.95
C LYS A 168 -14.52 2.23 32.05
N ASP A 169 -15.45 3.16 32.25
CA ASP A 169 -15.30 4.32 33.16
C ASP A 169 -14.88 3.98 34.61
N ASN A 170 -14.98 2.71 35.02
CA ASN A 170 -14.64 2.23 36.36
C ASN A 170 -13.46 1.24 36.41
N ALA A 171 -12.69 1.08 35.33
CA ALA A 171 -11.56 0.13 35.34
C ALA A 171 -10.43 0.64 36.25
N LYS A 172 -9.88 -0.26 37.05
CA LYS A 172 -8.80 0.04 38.01
C LYS A 172 -7.45 -0.35 37.42
N ILE A 173 -6.44 0.46 37.70
CA ILE A 173 -5.05 0.13 37.35
C ILE A 173 -4.62 -1.11 38.15
N VAL A 174 -4.09 -2.12 37.47
CA VAL A 174 -3.58 -3.36 38.10
C VAL A 174 -2.07 -3.53 37.93
N ALA A 175 -1.46 -2.86 36.96
CA ALA A 175 -0.01 -2.84 36.80
C ALA A 175 0.43 -1.60 36.03
N VAL A 176 1.62 -1.11 36.35
CA VAL A 176 2.30 -0.01 35.67
C VAL A 176 3.68 -0.52 35.25
N TYR A 177 4.10 -0.21 34.04
CA TYR A 177 5.41 -0.59 33.49
C TYR A 177 6.09 0.64 32.90
N ASP A 178 7.43 0.64 32.90
CA ASP A 178 8.18 1.56 32.05
C ASP A 178 8.17 1.08 30.59
N VAL A 179 8.75 1.89 29.69
CA VAL A 179 8.81 1.58 28.26
C VAL A 179 9.66 0.36 27.92
N SER A 180 10.48 -0.14 28.86
CA SER A 180 11.23 -1.39 28.70
C SER A 180 10.42 -2.63 29.10
N GLY A 181 9.21 -2.45 29.64
CA GLY A 181 8.36 -3.53 30.13
C GLY A 181 8.64 -3.95 31.58
N ARG A 182 9.49 -3.21 32.31
CA ARG A 182 9.75 -3.48 33.72
C ARG A 182 8.60 -2.97 34.58
N LEU A 183 8.13 -3.80 35.52
CA LEU A 183 7.07 -3.45 36.47
C LEU A 183 7.51 -2.31 37.41
N LEU A 184 6.64 -1.33 37.59
CA LEU A 184 6.83 -0.17 38.44
C LEU A 184 5.87 -0.22 39.63
N LYS A 185 6.31 0.33 40.76
CA LYS A 185 5.48 0.47 41.96
C LYS A 185 4.40 1.54 41.79
N ASP A 186 4.76 2.65 41.16
CA ASP A 186 3.92 3.83 40.94
C ASP A 186 4.23 4.49 39.59
N LEU A 187 3.30 5.31 39.10
CA LEU A 187 3.52 6.14 37.90
C LEU A 187 4.73 7.06 38.08
N GLN A 188 5.69 6.96 37.17
CA GLN A 188 6.90 7.78 37.12
C GLN A 188 6.70 8.97 36.18
N LYS A 189 7.54 10.00 36.31
CA LYS A 189 7.56 11.13 35.36
C LYS A 189 7.92 10.61 33.96
N GLY A 190 7.16 11.02 32.95
CA GLY A 190 7.34 10.56 31.57
C GLY A 190 6.36 9.44 31.16
N ILE A 191 6.78 8.60 30.21
CA ILE A 191 5.92 7.59 29.59
C ILE A 191 5.80 6.35 30.49
N ASN A 192 4.57 5.96 30.80
CA ASN A 192 4.22 4.74 31.50
C ASN A 192 3.27 3.89 30.65
N ILE A 193 3.41 2.56 30.71
CA ILE A 193 2.48 1.59 30.14
C ILE A 193 1.62 1.06 31.28
N VAL A 194 0.30 1.22 31.21
CA VAL A 194 -0.62 0.93 32.31
C VAL A 194 -1.60 -0.15 31.88
N ARG A 195 -1.70 -1.22 32.65
CA ARG A 195 -2.68 -2.30 32.48
C ARG A 195 -3.81 -2.13 33.47
N TYR A 196 -5.05 -2.26 32.99
CA TYR A 196 -6.27 -2.20 33.79
C TYR A 196 -6.83 -3.60 34.05
N ASN A 197 -7.70 -3.71 35.06
CA ASN A 197 -8.35 -4.97 35.45
C ASN A 197 -9.30 -5.55 34.40
N ASP A 198 -9.76 -4.74 33.44
CA ASP A 198 -10.56 -5.19 32.30
C ASP A 198 -9.69 -5.75 31.15
N GLY A 199 -8.38 -5.86 31.36
CA GLY A 199 -7.42 -6.35 30.37
C GLY A 199 -6.92 -5.28 29.41
N SER A 200 -7.47 -4.06 29.44
CA SER A 200 -7.02 -2.98 28.58
C SER A 200 -5.64 -2.46 28.99
N ILE A 201 -4.89 -1.94 28.01
CA ILE A 201 -3.57 -1.33 28.20
C ILE A 201 -3.60 0.09 27.63
N LYS A 202 -3.01 1.06 28.35
CA LYS A 202 -2.85 2.46 27.89
C LYS A 202 -1.44 2.97 28.12
N LYS A 203 -1.02 3.90 27.25
CA LYS A 203 0.13 4.76 27.49
C LYS A 203 -0.32 6.00 28.27
N ILE A 204 0.30 6.28 29.42
CA ILE A 204 0.04 7.47 30.23
C ILE A 204 1.32 8.31 30.33
N ILE A 205 1.19 9.62 30.20
CA ILE A 205 2.27 10.58 30.45
C ILE A 205 1.95 11.30 31.77
N LYS A 206 2.86 11.21 32.75
CA LYS A 206 2.77 11.90 34.04
C LYS A 206 3.83 12.99 34.14
#